data_AF-A0AB34T7F9-F1
#
_entry.id   AF-A0AB34T7F9-F1
#
_cell.length_a   1.000
_cell.length_b   1.000
_cell.length_c   1.000
_cell.angle_alpha   90.00
_cell.angle_beta   90.00
_cell.angle_gamma   90.00
#
_symmetry.space_group_name_H-M   'P 1'
#
loop_
_entity.id
_entity.type
_entity.pdbx_description
1 polymer ?
#
loop_
_entity_poly.entity_id
_entity_poly.type
_entity_poly.pdbx_seq_one_letter_code
_entity_poly.pdbx_strand_id
1 'polypeptide(L)'
;MTDTATLKTPADVRGDVARIVQRELFADESPWPRTIRIPWPKETQLVADVAGVHAANNALKEFAARFGCRTDFISRKMGTAVPLVAYIHVPDEATALAIAGPTLRRPREQALARAAQLEQRCHVDHALAMDVVRRLNNESDVDFGLFVEAAQWFGRHWAEVPGLTAREIPLPGFSAKWLAGSRSHRRAAICTVLGVHRMPLRERPGEVRYRYMDQRFAAEPDRVTTSVQCVPERPVSLAVIVENKDTYQAMGPIDGAVCVFGAGFAVNRVPELLPWLANDAVHVVYWGDIDAAGFEILSGLRASGVACESILMDRMTYAEYERFGTTRDAMSHEIRCGEPKHGLHLSSEEYSLYRDLCTGELAVPRIEQERIPIAEFMRLISAGRSDGSDGARADQCHSQSPRTPK
;
A
#
# COMPACT_ATOMS: atom_id res chain seq x y z
N MET A 1 -48.77 6.24 -13.83
CA MET A 1 -47.91 6.95 -12.85
C MET A 1 -47.14 7.99 -13.63
N THR A 2 -47.56 9.25 -13.54
CA THR A 2 -46.89 10.38 -14.20
C THR A 2 -45.53 10.58 -13.56
N ASP A 3 -44.48 10.46 -14.36
CA ASP A 3 -43.11 10.71 -13.97
C ASP A 3 -42.98 12.21 -13.63
N THR A 4 -43.02 12.55 -12.33
CA THR A 4 -42.94 13.93 -11.85
C THR A 4 -41.52 14.42 -12.12
N ALA A 5 -41.34 15.24 -13.15
CA ALA A 5 -40.03 15.75 -13.51
C ALA A 5 -39.46 16.60 -12.37
N THR A 6 -38.36 16.15 -11.76
CA THR A 6 -37.69 16.87 -10.67
C THR A 6 -37.15 18.20 -11.16
N LEU A 7 -37.68 19.31 -10.62
CA LEU A 7 -37.19 20.66 -10.91
C LEU A 7 -35.86 20.89 -10.21
N LYS A 8 -34.91 21.49 -10.92
CA LYS A 8 -33.61 21.85 -10.35
C LYS A 8 -33.78 22.96 -9.30
N THR A 9 -33.26 22.72 -8.11
CA THR A 9 -33.34 23.60 -6.95
C THR A 9 -32.03 24.38 -6.72
N PRO A 10 -32.02 25.40 -5.87
CA PRO A 10 -30.77 26.02 -5.41
C PRO A 10 -29.77 25.04 -4.76
N ALA A 11 -30.27 23.97 -4.12
CA ALA A 11 -29.41 22.93 -3.55
C ALA A 11 -28.69 22.15 -4.65
N ASP A 12 -29.36 21.87 -5.78
CA ASP A 12 -28.75 21.21 -6.94
C ASP A 12 -27.70 22.11 -7.61
N VAL A 13 -27.99 23.41 -7.75
CA VAL A 13 -27.00 24.38 -8.26
C VAL A 13 -25.77 24.44 -7.36
N ARG A 14 -25.97 24.46 -6.03
CA ARG A 14 -24.88 24.36 -5.06
C ARG A 14 -24.09 23.07 -5.25
N GLY A 15 -24.76 21.94 -5.40
CA GLY A 15 -24.13 20.64 -5.63
C GLY A 15 -23.28 20.61 -6.90
N ASP A 16 -23.75 21.24 -7.98
CA ASP A 16 -23.00 21.36 -9.23
C ASP A 16 -21.75 22.21 -9.10
N VAL A 17 -21.86 23.39 -8.47
CA VAL A 17 -20.71 24.26 -8.20
C VAL A 17 -19.71 23.56 -7.28
N ALA A 18 -20.19 22.93 -6.20
CA ALA A 18 -19.37 22.17 -5.27
C ALA A 18 -18.60 21.04 -5.96
N ARG A 19 -19.24 20.30 -6.88
CA ARG A 19 -18.58 19.23 -7.65
C ARG A 19 -17.46 19.76 -8.55
N ILE A 20 -17.65 20.94 -9.14
CA ILE A 20 -16.61 21.60 -9.92
C ILE A 20 -15.45 22.03 -9.00
N VAL A 21 -15.73 22.73 -7.91
CA VAL A 21 -14.70 23.15 -6.94
C VAL A 21 -13.91 21.96 -6.41
N GLN A 22 -14.59 20.87 -6.07
CA GLN A 22 -13.95 19.65 -5.56
C GLN A 22 -13.02 19.02 -6.60
N ARG A 23 -13.43 18.95 -7.86
CA ARG A 23 -12.61 18.40 -8.95
C ARG A 23 -11.39 19.26 -9.24
N GLU A 24 -11.57 20.57 -9.20
CA GLU A 24 -10.53 21.57 -9.55
C GLU A 24 -9.80 22.11 -8.31
N LEU A 25 -9.87 21.41 -7.17
CA LEU A 25 -9.36 21.90 -5.88
C LEU A 25 -7.87 22.27 -5.94
N PHE A 26 -7.10 21.55 -6.76
CA PHE A 26 -5.67 21.74 -6.96
C PHE A 26 -5.32 22.23 -8.37
N ALA A 27 -6.28 22.78 -9.11
CA ALA A 27 -5.99 23.39 -10.40
C ALA A 27 -5.06 24.58 -10.21
N ASP A 28 -4.04 24.66 -11.06
CA ASP A 28 -3.07 25.75 -11.16
C ASP A 28 -3.72 27.02 -11.74
N GLU A 29 -4.62 26.86 -12.71
CA GLU A 29 -5.44 27.95 -13.21
C GLU A 29 -6.87 27.90 -12.65
N SER A 30 -7.46 29.07 -12.39
CA SER A 30 -8.85 29.15 -11.97
C SER A 30 -9.76 28.65 -13.10
N PRO A 31 -10.64 27.67 -12.85
CA PRO A 31 -11.56 27.15 -13.86
C PRO A 31 -12.78 28.07 -14.07
N TRP A 32 -12.83 29.23 -13.42
CA TRP A 32 -13.93 30.20 -13.45
C TRP A 32 -13.58 31.40 -14.33
N PRO A 33 -14.56 32.03 -15.02
CA PRO A 33 -16.02 31.92 -14.87
C PRO A 33 -16.63 30.63 -15.42
N ARG A 34 -17.80 30.21 -14.89
CA ARG A 34 -18.60 29.10 -15.45
C ARG A 34 -20.09 29.38 -15.41
N THR A 35 -20.80 28.70 -16.31
CA THR A 35 -22.26 28.81 -16.44
C THR A 35 -22.94 27.51 -16.05
N ILE A 36 -23.90 27.58 -15.12
CA ILE A 36 -24.71 26.45 -14.69
C ILE A 36 -26.04 26.48 -15.44
N ARG A 37 -26.32 25.44 -16.22
CA ARG A 37 -27.58 25.27 -16.93
C ARG A 37 -28.68 24.80 -15.99
N ILE A 38 -29.87 25.38 -16.15
CA ILE A 38 -31.10 25.02 -15.45
C ILE A 38 -32.07 24.38 -16.46
N PRO A 39 -32.17 23.04 -16.48
CA PRO A 39 -33.12 22.37 -17.35
C PRO A 39 -34.54 22.54 -16.80
N TRP A 40 -35.47 22.96 -17.66
CA TRP A 40 -36.90 22.99 -17.37
C TRP A 40 -37.61 21.86 -18.13
N PRO A 41 -38.61 21.20 -17.51
CA PRO A 41 -39.47 20.22 -18.17
C PRO A 41 -40.16 20.76 -19.43
N LYS A 42 -40.78 19.85 -20.19
CA LYS A 42 -41.60 20.22 -21.36
C LYS A 42 -42.86 20.97 -20.91
N GLU A 43 -43.44 21.79 -21.78
CA GLU A 43 -44.59 22.65 -21.45
C GLU A 43 -45.79 21.88 -20.86
N THR A 44 -46.05 20.65 -21.35
CA THR A 44 -47.13 19.79 -20.84
C THR A 44 -46.96 19.41 -19.38
N GLN A 45 -45.72 19.30 -18.89
CA GLN A 45 -45.40 19.00 -17.49
C GLN A 45 -45.39 20.27 -16.62
N LEU A 46 -44.98 21.41 -17.20
CA LEU A 46 -44.98 22.70 -16.49
C LEU A 46 -46.39 23.17 -16.12
N VAL A 47 -47.37 22.96 -17.01
CA VAL A 47 -48.77 23.34 -16.77
C VAL A 47 -49.42 22.50 -15.65
N ALA A 48 -48.91 21.29 -15.40
CA ALA A 48 -49.43 20.41 -14.37
C ALA A 48 -49.11 20.89 -12.94
N ASP A 49 -48.04 21.68 -12.75
CA ASP A 49 -47.65 22.27 -11.46
C ASP A 49 -47.06 23.68 -11.64
N VAL A 50 -47.92 24.63 -12.01
CA VAL A 50 -47.51 26.02 -12.23
C VAL A 50 -46.97 26.67 -10.95
N ALA A 51 -47.57 26.37 -9.79
CA ALA A 51 -47.17 26.94 -8.50
C ALA A 51 -45.75 26.48 -8.10
N GLY A 52 -45.45 25.19 -8.22
CA GLY A 52 -44.11 24.65 -7.97
C GLY A 52 -43.06 25.21 -8.92
N VAL A 53 -43.38 25.41 -10.20
CA VAL A 53 -42.49 26.05 -11.18
C VAL A 53 -42.16 27.50 -10.79
N HIS A 54 -43.16 28.30 -10.40
CA HIS A 54 -42.93 29.67 -9.95
C HIS A 54 -42.10 29.72 -8.67
N ALA A 55 -42.39 28.86 -7.69
CA ALA A 55 -41.63 28.77 -6.46
C ALA A 55 -40.16 28.40 -6.72
N ALA A 56 -39.91 27.39 -7.54
CA ALA A 56 -38.55 26.98 -7.93
C ALA A 56 -37.80 28.10 -8.70
N ASN A 57 -38.47 28.76 -9.66
CA ASN A 57 -37.87 29.84 -10.44
C ASN A 57 -37.52 31.05 -9.57
N ASN A 58 -38.39 31.42 -8.62
CA ASN A 58 -38.13 32.51 -7.68
C ASN A 58 -37.00 32.15 -6.72
N ALA A 59 -36.96 30.92 -6.19
CA ALA A 59 -35.87 30.45 -5.35
C ALA A 59 -34.50 30.49 -6.09
N LEU A 60 -34.48 30.18 -7.40
CA LEU A 60 -33.27 30.30 -8.23
C LEU A 60 -32.85 31.76 -8.45
N LYS A 61 -33.80 32.68 -8.65
CA LYS A 61 -33.52 34.12 -8.75
C LYS A 61 -32.94 34.67 -7.45
N GLU A 62 -33.55 34.33 -6.32
CA GLU A 62 -33.08 34.73 -4.98
C GLU A 62 -31.69 34.16 -4.69
N PHE A 63 -31.46 32.89 -5.04
CA PHE A 63 -30.13 32.28 -4.94
C PHE A 63 -29.10 33.05 -5.77
N ALA A 64 -29.39 33.34 -7.05
CA ALA A 64 -28.46 34.06 -7.91
C ALA A 64 -28.18 35.47 -7.38
N ALA A 65 -29.23 36.20 -6.95
CA ALA A 65 -29.10 37.54 -6.37
C ALA A 65 -28.25 37.53 -5.09
N ARG A 66 -28.45 36.54 -4.20
CA ARG A 66 -27.69 36.39 -2.96
C ARG A 66 -26.18 36.27 -3.19
N PHE A 67 -25.77 35.63 -4.28
CA PHE A 67 -24.37 35.42 -4.63
C PHE A 67 -23.86 36.38 -5.72
N GLY A 68 -24.68 37.36 -6.15
CA GLY A 68 -24.30 38.30 -7.21
C GLY A 68 -24.14 37.65 -8.60
N CYS A 69 -24.73 36.47 -8.82
CA CYS A 69 -24.66 35.77 -10.10
C CYS A 69 -25.62 36.38 -11.12
N ARG A 70 -25.15 36.58 -12.36
CA ARG A 70 -26.02 36.96 -13.49
C ARG A 70 -26.86 35.77 -13.92
N THR A 71 -28.08 36.01 -14.36
CA THR A 71 -28.98 34.99 -14.90
C THR A 71 -29.47 35.33 -16.31
N ASP A 72 -29.51 34.33 -17.19
CA ASP A 72 -30.21 34.40 -18.47
C ASP A 72 -31.55 33.65 -18.37
N PHE A 73 -32.56 34.10 -19.13
CA PHE A 73 -33.92 33.57 -19.05
C PHE A 73 -34.36 32.89 -20.36
N ILE A 74 -35.25 31.91 -20.23
CA ILE A 74 -35.99 31.31 -21.34
C ILE A 74 -37.49 31.55 -21.14
N SER A 75 -38.19 31.83 -22.22
CA SER A 75 -39.65 31.98 -22.19
C SER A 75 -40.33 30.61 -22.35
N ARG A 76 -41.31 30.32 -21.49
CA ARG A 76 -42.14 29.10 -21.53
C ARG A 76 -43.61 29.46 -21.37
N LYS A 77 -44.50 28.75 -22.08
CA LYS A 77 -45.95 29.01 -22.01
C LYS A 77 -46.61 28.12 -20.94
N MET A 78 -47.23 28.75 -19.95
CA MET A 78 -48.04 28.11 -18.91
C MET A 78 -49.37 28.86 -18.78
N GLY A 79 -50.16 28.86 -19.85
CA GLY A 79 -51.27 29.80 -20.06
C GLY A 79 -50.81 31.16 -20.58
N THR A 80 -49.84 31.78 -19.90
CA THR A 80 -49.12 32.99 -20.35
C THR A 80 -47.62 32.71 -20.51
N ALA A 81 -46.90 33.60 -21.19
CA ALA A 81 -45.45 33.50 -21.34
C ALA A 81 -44.75 33.91 -20.04
N VAL A 82 -43.96 33.00 -19.46
CA VAL A 82 -43.24 33.22 -18.20
C VAL A 82 -41.73 33.10 -18.42
N PRO A 83 -40.92 34.08 -17.97
CA PRO A 83 -39.47 33.98 -18.00
C PRO A 83 -38.95 33.08 -16.87
N LEU A 84 -38.33 31.97 -17.25
CA LEU A 84 -37.70 31.01 -16.34
C LEU A 84 -36.18 31.11 -16.42
N VAL A 85 -35.46 31.05 -15.29
CA VAL A 85 -34.00 31.09 -15.26
C VAL A 85 -33.44 29.91 -16.04
N ALA A 86 -32.76 30.16 -17.15
CA ALA A 86 -32.16 29.13 -18.00
C ALA A 86 -30.70 28.87 -17.63
N TYR A 87 -29.98 29.92 -17.22
CA TYR A 87 -28.57 29.85 -16.88
C TYR A 87 -28.26 30.74 -15.68
N ILE A 88 -27.35 30.27 -14.83
CA ILE A 88 -26.75 31.06 -13.75
C ILE A 88 -25.24 31.14 -14.03
N HIS A 89 -24.71 32.36 -14.15
CA HIS A 89 -23.29 32.60 -14.39
C HIS A 89 -22.58 32.87 -13.07
N VAL A 90 -21.63 32.01 -12.73
CA VAL A 90 -20.73 32.18 -11.60
C VAL A 90 -19.48 32.92 -12.12
N PRO A 91 -19.26 34.18 -11.71
CA PRO A 91 -18.31 35.09 -12.37
C PRO A 91 -16.85 34.79 -12.03
N ASP A 92 -16.56 34.25 -10.85
CA ASP A 92 -15.22 34.04 -10.35
C ASP A 92 -15.16 32.91 -9.31
N GLU A 93 -13.94 32.55 -8.92
CA GLU A 93 -13.68 31.50 -7.94
C GLU A 93 -14.17 31.88 -6.54
N ALA A 94 -14.05 33.14 -6.13
CA ALA A 94 -14.50 33.60 -4.82
C ALA A 94 -16.01 33.35 -4.62
N THR A 95 -16.81 33.67 -5.64
CA THR A 95 -18.25 33.41 -5.68
C THR A 95 -18.54 31.90 -5.69
N ALA A 96 -17.78 31.13 -6.46
CA ALA A 96 -17.91 29.68 -6.47
C ALA A 96 -17.64 29.04 -5.10
N LEU A 97 -16.60 29.47 -4.40
CA LEU A 97 -16.27 29.00 -3.05
C LEU A 97 -17.32 29.43 -2.02
N ALA A 98 -17.88 30.64 -2.15
CA ALA A 98 -18.98 31.09 -1.31
C ALA A 98 -20.25 30.24 -1.51
N ILE A 99 -20.55 29.85 -2.75
CA ILE A 99 -21.64 28.91 -3.08
C ILE A 99 -21.32 27.52 -2.54
N ALA A 100 -20.11 26.99 -2.77
CA ALA A 100 -19.73 25.63 -2.36
C ALA A 100 -19.71 25.44 -0.83
N GLY A 101 -19.39 26.51 -0.09
CA GLY A 101 -19.39 26.52 1.37
C GLY A 101 -18.03 26.22 2.00
N PRO A 102 -17.94 26.30 3.34
CA PRO A 102 -16.66 26.28 4.08
C PRO A 102 -15.88 24.96 3.94
N THR A 103 -16.57 23.85 3.68
CA THR A 103 -15.96 22.52 3.54
C THR A 103 -15.06 22.40 2.31
N LEU A 104 -15.34 23.17 1.24
CA LEU A 104 -14.50 23.20 0.03
C LEU A 104 -13.68 24.50 -0.07
N ARG A 105 -14.22 25.61 0.46
CA ARG A 105 -13.50 26.89 0.51
C ARG A 105 -12.21 26.82 1.30
N ARG A 106 -12.26 26.30 2.54
CA ARG A 106 -11.06 26.25 3.41
C ARG A 106 -9.93 25.42 2.81
N PRO A 107 -10.15 24.20 2.29
CA PRO A 107 -9.09 23.44 1.62
C PRO A 107 -8.53 24.15 0.38
N ARG A 108 -9.34 24.85 -0.42
CA ARG A 108 -8.85 25.62 -1.58
C ARG A 108 -7.98 26.80 -1.15
N GLU A 109 -8.46 27.59 -0.19
CA GLU A 109 -7.70 28.73 0.38
C GLU A 109 -6.37 28.24 0.98
N GLN A 110 -6.39 27.12 1.70
CA GLN A 110 -5.17 26.50 2.26
C GLN A 110 -4.23 26.01 1.16
N ALA A 111 -4.74 25.36 0.10
CA ALA A 111 -3.93 24.90 -1.01
C ALA A 111 -3.20 26.05 -1.71
N LEU A 112 -3.90 27.16 -1.98
CA LEU A 112 -3.31 28.36 -2.56
C LEU A 112 -2.29 29.02 -1.63
N ALA A 113 -2.57 29.10 -0.33
CA ALA A 113 -1.61 29.62 0.64
C ALA A 113 -0.32 28.78 0.72
N ARG A 114 -0.47 27.44 0.69
CA ARG A 114 0.64 26.49 0.65
C ARG A 114 1.45 26.61 -0.64
N ALA A 115 0.79 26.80 -1.78
CA ALA A 115 1.47 27.02 -3.06
C ALA A 115 2.28 28.33 -3.07
N ALA A 116 1.67 29.44 -2.62
CA ALA A 116 2.35 30.72 -2.49
C ALA A 116 3.57 30.63 -1.53
N GLN A 117 3.46 29.86 -0.45
CA GLN A 117 4.59 29.61 0.45
C GLN A 117 5.73 28.88 -0.27
N LEU A 118 5.45 27.90 -1.13
CA LEU A 118 6.45 27.19 -1.92
C LEU A 118 7.09 28.08 -2.98
N GLU A 119 6.30 28.86 -3.72
CA GLU A 119 6.81 29.83 -4.68
C GLU A 119 7.79 30.80 -4.02
N GLN A 120 7.40 31.35 -2.86
CA GLN A 120 8.21 32.32 -2.14
C GLN A 120 9.48 31.70 -1.54
N ARG A 121 9.37 30.53 -0.91
CA ARG A 121 10.46 29.92 -0.12
C ARG A 121 11.37 29.02 -0.93
N CYS A 122 10.85 28.36 -1.95
CA CYS A 122 11.58 27.39 -2.77
C CYS A 122 11.80 27.87 -4.21
N HIS A 123 11.27 29.04 -4.60
CA HIS A 123 11.45 29.64 -5.94
C HIS A 123 10.98 28.74 -7.09
N VAL A 124 9.90 28.00 -6.86
CA VAL A 124 9.23 27.17 -7.88
C VAL A 124 8.11 27.95 -8.57
N ASP A 125 7.73 27.55 -9.78
CA ASP A 125 6.55 28.10 -10.44
C ASP A 125 5.23 27.59 -9.78
N HIS A 126 4.14 28.30 -10.07
CA HIS A 126 2.82 28.03 -9.47
C HIS A 126 2.29 26.63 -9.81
N ALA A 127 2.47 26.16 -11.04
CA ALA A 127 1.96 24.86 -11.47
C ALA A 127 2.67 23.73 -10.71
N LEU A 128 4.00 23.81 -10.58
CA LEU A 128 4.79 22.88 -9.77
C LEU A 128 4.40 22.93 -8.29
N ALA A 129 4.19 24.13 -7.73
CA ALA A 129 3.75 24.31 -6.36
C ALA A 129 2.40 23.62 -6.10
N MET A 130 1.43 23.78 -7.00
CA MET A 130 0.12 23.16 -6.89
C MET A 130 0.18 21.62 -7.01
N ASP A 131 1.04 21.06 -7.87
CA ASP A 131 1.25 19.61 -7.93
C ASP A 131 1.82 19.06 -6.61
N VAL A 132 2.79 19.75 -6.01
CA VAL A 132 3.38 19.38 -4.72
C VAL A 132 2.35 19.47 -3.60
N VAL A 133 1.55 20.55 -3.53
CA VAL A 133 0.48 20.71 -2.55
C VAL A 133 -0.55 19.58 -2.66
N ARG A 134 -0.93 19.21 -3.89
CA ARG A 134 -1.85 18.09 -4.14
C ARG A 134 -1.31 16.77 -3.60
N ARG A 135 -0.01 16.48 -3.82
CA ARG A 135 0.66 15.27 -3.29
C ARG A 135 0.69 15.25 -1.78
N LEU A 136 0.77 16.41 -1.15
CA LEU A 136 0.86 16.60 0.30
C LEU A 136 -0.48 17.01 0.93
N ASN A 137 -1.62 16.77 0.26
CA ASN A 137 -2.94 17.18 0.75
C ASN A 137 -3.28 16.62 2.14
N ASN A 138 -2.77 15.43 2.47
CA ASN A 138 -3.02 14.79 3.76
C ASN A 138 -2.06 15.23 4.87
N GLU A 139 -1.07 16.08 4.57
CA GLU A 139 -0.15 16.60 5.57
C GLU A 139 -0.80 17.71 6.40
N SER A 140 -0.53 17.70 7.71
CA SER A 140 -0.89 18.77 8.61
C SER A 140 -0.19 20.08 8.22
N ASP A 141 -0.68 21.24 8.70
CA ASP A 141 0.02 22.51 8.47
C ASP A 141 1.43 22.52 9.06
N VAL A 142 1.63 21.81 10.17
CA VAL A 142 2.93 21.63 10.80
C VAL A 142 3.86 20.82 9.89
N ASP A 143 3.41 19.67 9.42
CA ASP A 143 4.21 18.81 8.52
C ASP A 143 4.48 19.48 7.17
N PHE A 144 3.53 20.26 6.64
CA PHE A 144 3.76 21.04 5.43
C PHE A 144 4.80 22.15 5.65
N GLY A 145 4.75 22.86 6.79
CA GLY A 145 5.78 23.83 7.16
C GLY A 145 7.17 23.20 7.26
N LEU A 146 7.27 22.05 7.92
CA LEU A 146 8.50 21.24 7.98
C LEU A 146 8.95 20.79 6.58
N PHE A 147 8.03 20.43 5.71
CA PHE A 147 8.37 20.10 4.32
C PHE A 147 9.02 21.27 3.59
N VAL A 148 8.50 22.49 3.72
CA VAL A 148 9.08 23.68 3.09
C VAL A 148 10.49 23.94 3.64
N GLU A 149 10.69 23.82 4.96
CA GLU A 149 12.01 23.97 5.58
C GLU A 149 13.01 22.91 5.11
N ALA A 150 12.58 21.65 5.01
CA ALA A 150 13.40 20.57 4.49
C ALA A 150 13.77 20.82 3.02
N ALA A 151 12.81 21.19 2.16
CA ALA A 151 13.06 21.46 0.75
C ALA A 151 14.10 22.58 0.55
N GLN A 152 14.00 23.67 1.31
CA GLN A 152 15.00 24.74 1.32
C GLN A 152 16.38 24.27 1.80
N TRP A 153 16.41 23.43 2.83
CA TRP A 153 17.67 22.87 3.32
C TRP A 153 18.33 22.00 2.24
N PHE A 154 17.59 21.08 1.63
CA PHE A 154 18.11 20.23 0.57
C PHE A 154 18.57 21.03 -0.66
N GLY A 155 17.86 22.12 -1.02
CA GLY A 155 18.28 22.99 -2.11
C GLY A 155 19.63 23.68 -1.87
N ARG A 156 19.96 23.99 -0.61
CA ARG A 156 21.24 24.62 -0.23
C ARG A 156 22.38 23.62 -0.04
N HIS A 157 22.06 22.40 0.40
CA HIS A 157 23.04 21.41 0.85
C HIS A 157 23.09 20.17 -0.05
N TRP A 158 22.51 20.22 -1.25
CA TRP A 158 22.35 19.04 -2.12
C TRP A 158 23.66 18.27 -2.35
N ALA A 159 24.79 18.98 -2.51
CA ALA A 159 26.10 18.39 -2.73
C ALA A 159 26.63 17.59 -1.52
N GLU A 160 26.12 17.85 -0.32
CA GLU A 160 26.52 17.20 0.94
C GLU A 160 25.67 15.96 1.27
N VAL A 161 24.55 15.77 0.58
CA VAL A 161 23.59 14.67 0.81
C VAL A 161 24.10 13.28 0.38
N PRO A 162 24.85 13.12 -0.73
CA PRO A 162 25.24 11.80 -1.22
C PRO A 162 25.92 10.92 -0.16
N GLY A 163 25.40 9.71 0.03
CA GLY A 163 25.97 8.71 0.94
C GLY A 163 25.47 8.77 2.38
N LEU A 164 24.81 9.86 2.79
CA LEU A 164 24.13 9.96 4.07
C LEU A 164 22.86 9.11 4.08
N THR A 165 22.55 8.50 5.21
CA THR A 165 21.25 7.91 5.48
C THR A 165 20.25 9.01 5.84
N ALA A 166 18.96 8.73 5.66
CA ALA A 166 17.89 9.68 5.99
C ALA A 166 17.90 10.18 7.44
N ARG A 167 18.49 9.41 8.36
CA ARG A 167 18.60 9.79 9.79
C ARG A 167 19.85 10.61 10.09
N GLU A 168 20.84 10.63 9.19
CA GLU A 168 22.06 11.42 9.31
C GLU A 168 21.90 12.84 8.76
N ILE A 169 20.81 13.11 8.02
CA ILE A 169 20.51 14.45 7.52
C ILE A 169 20.25 15.39 8.71
N PRO A 170 21.07 16.44 8.89
CA PRO A 170 21.00 17.31 10.06
C PRO A 170 19.91 18.38 9.89
N LEU A 171 18.64 17.97 9.81
CA LEU A 171 17.49 18.87 9.78
C LEU A 171 17.12 19.31 11.21
N PRO A 172 17.34 20.59 11.60
CA PRO A 172 17.07 21.05 12.97
C PRO A 172 15.57 21.03 13.28
N GLY A 173 15.19 20.43 14.41
CA GLY A 173 13.78 20.36 14.83
C GLY A 173 12.96 19.22 14.20
N PHE A 174 13.59 18.37 13.38
CA PHE A 174 12.90 17.24 12.73
C PHE A 174 13.07 15.96 13.53
N SER A 175 12.05 15.10 13.48
CA SER A 175 12.20 13.70 13.88
C SER A 175 13.16 13.00 12.92
N ALA A 176 14.11 12.21 13.44
CA ALA A 176 15.02 11.39 12.63
C ALA A 176 14.28 10.36 11.74
N LYS A 177 12.97 10.14 11.95
CA LYS A 177 12.12 9.28 11.11
C LYS A 177 11.34 10.06 10.05
N TRP A 178 11.42 11.39 10.00
CA TRP A 178 10.57 12.22 9.16
C TRP A 178 10.78 11.95 7.65
N LEU A 179 12.02 11.61 7.27
CA LEU A 179 12.41 11.17 5.92
C LEU A 179 12.43 9.63 5.75
N ALA A 180 11.86 8.82 6.64
CA ALA A 180 12.13 7.37 6.63
C ALA A 180 11.63 6.65 5.35
N GLY A 181 12.49 5.80 4.79
CA GLY A 181 12.22 4.94 3.63
C GLY A 181 12.36 5.60 2.26
N SER A 182 12.87 4.84 1.28
CA SER A 182 13.05 5.28 -0.12
C SER A 182 11.74 5.64 -0.83
N ARG A 183 10.62 5.04 -0.40
CA ARG A 183 9.27 5.28 -0.95
C ARG A 183 8.50 6.42 -0.25
N SER A 184 9.16 7.21 0.59
CA SER A 184 8.52 8.34 1.28
C SER A 184 7.99 9.38 0.29
N HIS A 185 6.70 9.70 0.37
CA HIS A 185 6.09 10.74 -0.47
C HIS A 185 6.71 12.13 -0.19
N ARG A 186 7.19 12.38 1.04
CA ARG A 186 7.92 13.61 1.41
C ARG A 186 9.23 13.73 0.65
N ARG A 187 10.01 12.64 0.55
CA ARG A 187 11.25 12.62 -0.26
C ARG A 187 10.94 12.87 -1.73
N ALA A 188 9.90 12.23 -2.26
CA ALA A 188 9.47 12.44 -3.64
C ALA A 188 9.08 13.89 -3.90
N ALA A 189 8.29 14.51 -3.00
CA ALA A 189 7.92 15.91 -3.09
C ALA A 189 9.12 16.86 -3.02
N ILE A 190 10.13 16.58 -2.17
CA ILE A 190 11.38 17.35 -2.14
C ILE A 190 12.11 17.22 -3.49
N CYS A 191 12.19 16.01 -4.04
CA CYS A 191 12.81 15.78 -5.34
C CYS A 191 12.09 16.56 -6.47
N THR A 192 10.75 16.59 -6.44
CA THR A 192 9.92 17.40 -7.35
C THR A 192 10.26 18.88 -7.24
N VAL A 193 10.33 19.44 -6.03
CA VAL A 193 10.68 20.85 -5.80
C VAL A 193 12.08 21.18 -6.32
N LEU A 194 13.03 20.26 -6.18
CA LEU A 194 14.43 20.45 -6.60
C LEU A 194 14.70 20.09 -8.06
N GLY A 195 13.70 19.59 -8.80
CA GLY A 195 13.87 19.17 -10.19
C GLY A 195 14.80 17.96 -10.37
N VAL A 196 14.86 17.06 -9.37
CA VAL A 196 15.73 15.88 -9.37
C VAL A 196 14.90 14.59 -9.35
N HIS A 197 15.43 13.50 -9.91
CA HIS A 197 14.69 12.23 -10.00
C HIS A 197 14.66 11.46 -8.68
N ARG A 198 15.75 11.49 -7.92
CA ARG A 198 15.89 10.72 -6.67
C ARG A 198 16.83 11.40 -5.70
N MET A 199 16.52 11.25 -4.41
CA MET A 199 17.40 11.69 -3.35
C MET A 199 18.61 10.75 -3.23
N PRO A 200 19.86 11.25 -3.20
CA PRO A 200 21.07 10.42 -3.19
C PRO A 200 21.39 9.87 -1.79
N LEU A 201 20.35 9.48 -1.04
CA LEU A 201 20.51 8.90 0.29
C LEU A 201 20.93 7.43 0.18
N ARG A 202 21.80 7.03 1.11
CA ARG A 202 22.07 5.61 1.38
C ARG A 202 20.93 5.05 2.22
N GLU A 203 20.24 4.03 1.72
CA GLU A 203 19.31 3.30 2.57
C GLU A 203 20.10 2.53 3.63
N ARG A 204 19.50 2.39 4.81
CA ARG A 204 20.11 1.55 5.85
C ARG A 204 20.23 0.13 5.32
N PRO A 205 21.40 -0.51 5.46
CA PRO A 205 21.54 -1.89 5.04
C PRO A 205 20.48 -2.73 5.74
N GLY A 206 19.88 -3.64 4.98
CA GLY A 206 19.10 -4.71 5.59
C GLY A 206 19.98 -5.55 6.50
N GLU A 207 19.35 -6.24 7.43
CA GLU A 207 20.03 -7.23 8.27
C GLU A 207 19.30 -8.56 8.09
N VAL A 208 20.05 -9.65 7.95
CA VAL A 208 19.51 -11.01 8.00
C VAL A 208 20.15 -11.73 9.17
N ARG A 209 19.30 -12.28 10.04
CA ARG A 209 19.72 -13.11 11.18
C ARG A 209 19.55 -14.57 10.84
N TYR A 210 20.56 -15.38 11.14
CA TYR A 210 20.52 -16.82 10.93
C TYR A 210 21.40 -17.58 11.93
N ARG A 211 21.14 -18.87 12.09
CA ARG A 211 21.97 -19.78 12.90
C ARG A 211 22.13 -21.12 12.23
N TYR A 212 23.31 -21.72 12.39
CA TYR A 212 23.53 -23.11 12.02
C TYR A 212 22.83 -24.02 13.04
N MET A 213 22.09 -25.00 12.55
CA MET A 213 21.23 -25.86 13.37
C MET A 213 21.90 -27.17 13.79
N ASP A 214 23.12 -27.43 13.33
CA ASP A 214 23.85 -28.63 13.70
C ASP A 214 24.17 -28.63 15.20
N GLN A 215 23.96 -29.76 15.88
CA GLN A 215 24.19 -29.88 17.32
C GLN A 215 25.63 -29.53 17.72
N ARG A 216 26.60 -29.76 16.82
CA ARG A 216 28.01 -29.41 17.03
C ARG A 216 28.23 -27.91 17.21
N PHE A 217 27.30 -27.06 16.76
CA PHE A 217 27.40 -25.61 16.78
C PHE A 217 26.36 -24.96 17.69
N ALA A 218 25.67 -25.75 18.53
CA ALA A 218 24.59 -25.26 19.40
C ALA A 218 25.03 -24.17 20.41
N ALA A 219 26.33 -24.11 20.74
CA ALA A 219 26.89 -23.08 21.63
C ALA A 219 27.36 -21.82 20.88
N GLU A 220 27.33 -21.80 19.55
CA GLU A 220 27.73 -20.63 18.77
C GLU A 220 26.64 -19.55 18.78
N PRO A 221 27.01 -18.27 18.75
CA PRO A 221 26.05 -17.19 18.66
C PRO A 221 25.36 -17.16 17.28
N ASP A 222 24.13 -16.64 17.25
CA ASP A 222 23.48 -16.22 16.01
C ASP A 222 24.40 -15.36 15.15
N ARG A 223 24.29 -15.52 13.83
CA ARG A 223 24.88 -14.62 12.86
C ARG A 223 23.89 -13.50 12.53
N VAL A 224 24.42 -12.31 12.31
CA VAL A 224 23.71 -11.19 11.71
C VAL A 224 24.59 -10.65 10.59
N THR A 225 24.10 -10.69 9.35
CA THR A 225 24.83 -10.13 8.22
C THR A 225 24.14 -8.87 7.71
N THR A 226 24.94 -7.85 7.43
CA THR A 226 24.52 -6.59 6.78
C THR A 226 25.17 -6.41 5.41
N SER A 227 25.99 -7.38 4.99
CA SER A 227 26.71 -7.43 3.73
C SER A 227 26.45 -8.77 3.03
N VAL A 228 26.63 -8.80 1.72
CA VAL A 228 26.43 -10.02 0.93
C VAL A 228 27.42 -11.10 1.38
N GLN A 229 26.90 -12.27 1.74
CA GLN A 229 27.65 -13.50 1.96
C GLN A 229 27.49 -14.38 0.73
N CYS A 230 28.49 -14.42 -0.15
CA CYS A 230 28.37 -15.18 -1.41
C CYS A 230 28.34 -16.69 -1.21
N VAL A 231 28.91 -17.20 -0.12
CA VAL A 231 28.97 -18.63 0.23
C VAL A 231 28.67 -18.79 1.72
N PRO A 232 28.10 -19.93 2.16
CA PRO A 232 27.92 -20.19 3.57
C PRO A 232 29.27 -20.46 4.24
N GLU A 233 29.41 -20.10 5.53
CA GLU A 233 30.60 -20.39 6.35
C GLU A 233 30.85 -21.90 6.50
N ARG A 234 29.83 -22.73 6.22
CA ARG A 234 29.79 -24.18 6.45
C ARG A 234 28.92 -24.86 5.38
N PRO A 235 29.08 -26.17 5.13
CA PRO A 235 28.17 -26.90 4.26
C PRO A 235 26.72 -26.82 4.76
N VAL A 236 25.81 -26.41 3.88
CA VAL A 236 24.37 -26.32 4.14
C VAL A 236 23.64 -27.11 3.06
N SER A 237 22.79 -28.05 3.47
CA SER A 237 21.88 -28.78 2.58
C SER A 237 20.42 -28.34 2.72
N LEU A 238 20.07 -27.74 3.86
CA LEU A 238 18.71 -27.30 4.19
C LEU A 238 18.73 -25.89 4.76
N ALA A 239 17.86 -25.01 4.27
CA ALA A 239 17.58 -23.73 4.89
C ALA A 239 16.12 -23.68 5.31
N VAL A 240 15.89 -23.40 6.58
CA VAL A 240 14.55 -23.15 7.12
C VAL A 240 14.39 -21.67 7.36
N ILE A 241 13.46 -21.05 6.65
CA ILE A 241 13.11 -19.64 6.80
C ILE A 241 11.82 -19.58 7.61
N VAL A 242 11.87 -18.94 8.77
CA VAL A 242 10.71 -18.77 9.66
C VAL A 242 10.39 -17.29 9.87
N GLU A 243 9.11 -16.96 9.94
CA GLU A 243 8.66 -15.57 10.10
C GLU A 243 8.80 -15.09 11.55
N ASN A 244 8.42 -15.93 12.51
CA ASN A 244 8.34 -15.58 13.92
C ASN A 244 9.67 -15.77 14.68
N LYS A 245 9.94 -14.85 15.61
CA LYS A 245 11.20 -14.83 16.37
C LYS A 245 11.27 -15.92 17.44
N ASP A 246 10.17 -16.20 18.12
CA ASP A 246 10.11 -17.23 19.15
C ASP A 246 10.24 -18.62 18.51
N THR A 247 9.60 -18.85 17.36
CA THR A 247 9.81 -20.06 16.54
C THR A 247 11.27 -20.20 16.12
N TYR A 248 11.88 -19.13 15.61
CA TYR A 248 13.31 -19.10 15.26
C TYR A 248 14.19 -19.50 16.45
N GLN A 249 13.91 -18.99 17.65
CA GLN A 249 14.70 -19.26 18.85
C GLN A 249 14.49 -20.67 19.39
N ALA A 250 13.24 -21.16 19.38
CA ALA A 250 12.85 -22.46 19.93
C ALA A 250 13.26 -23.65 19.05
N MET A 251 13.70 -23.40 17.82
CA MET A 251 13.94 -24.47 16.85
C MET A 251 15.02 -25.47 17.26
N GLY A 252 14.71 -26.75 17.18
CA GLY A 252 15.63 -27.83 17.55
C GLY A 252 16.79 -28.01 16.56
N PRO A 253 17.78 -28.84 16.92
CA PRO A 253 18.91 -29.12 16.04
C PRO A 253 18.50 -29.92 14.80
N ILE A 254 19.11 -29.60 13.66
CA ILE A 254 18.97 -30.30 12.38
C ILE A 254 20.31 -30.29 11.66
N ASP A 255 20.89 -31.47 11.42
CA ASP A 255 22.23 -31.61 10.85
C ASP A 255 22.31 -31.08 9.41
N GLY A 256 23.30 -30.23 9.15
CA GLY A 256 23.49 -29.60 7.84
C GLY A 256 22.44 -28.56 7.47
N ALA A 257 21.68 -28.04 8.46
CA ALA A 257 20.68 -27.01 8.24
C ALA A 257 21.08 -25.64 8.80
N VAL A 258 20.49 -24.60 8.20
CA VAL A 258 20.49 -23.23 8.73
C VAL A 258 19.04 -22.81 9.02
N CYS A 259 18.82 -22.11 10.13
CA CYS A 259 17.56 -21.41 10.39
C CYS A 259 17.78 -19.92 10.10
N VAL A 260 16.89 -19.31 9.31
CA VAL A 260 16.93 -17.90 8.92
C VAL A 260 15.68 -17.21 9.45
N PHE A 261 15.87 -16.11 10.16
CA PHE A 261 14.77 -15.28 10.65
C PHE A 261 14.29 -14.35 9.52
N GLY A 262 13.13 -14.67 8.95
CA GLY A 262 12.51 -13.92 7.85
C GLY A 262 11.97 -12.55 8.28
N ALA A 263 11.50 -12.40 9.52
CA ALA A 263 10.98 -11.13 10.06
C ALA A 263 9.91 -10.46 9.15
N GLY A 264 8.96 -11.25 8.66
CA GLY A 264 7.91 -10.83 7.73
C GLY A 264 8.46 -10.47 6.34
N PHE A 265 8.02 -9.35 5.78
CA PHE A 265 8.47 -8.86 4.46
C PHE A 265 9.98 -8.55 4.38
N ALA A 266 10.70 -8.52 5.50
CA ALA A 266 12.16 -8.39 5.49
C ALA A 266 12.85 -9.62 4.88
N VAL A 267 12.15 -10.75 4.74
CA VAL A 267 12.68 -11.97 4.12
C VAL A 267 13.11 -11.76 2.67
N ASN A 268 12.54 -10.77 1.98
CA ASN A 268 12.94 -10.43 0.60
C ASN A 268 14.41 -9.97 0.51
N ARG A 269 15.08 -9.70 1.64
CA ARG A 269 16.52 -9.38 1.72
C ARG A 269 17.41 -10.61 1.82
N VAL A 270 16.85 -11.76 2.18
CA VAL A 270 17.55 -13.05 2.25
C VAL A 270 18.31 -13.35 0.94
N PRO A 271 17.71 -13.28 -0.26
CA PRO A 271 18.46 -13.46 -1.53
C PRO A 271 19.56 -12.42 -1.75
N GLU A 272 19.36 -11.18 -1.30
CA GLU A 272 20.36 -10.11 -1.47
C GLU A 272 21.59 -10.33 -0.58
N LEU A 273 21.38 -10.79 0.66
CA LEU A 273 22.44 -10.94 1.65
C LEU A 273 23.00 -12.36 1.75
N LEU A 274 22.22 -13.38 1.38
CA LEU A 274 22.57 -14.79 1.38
C LEU A 274 22.24 -15.42 0.00
N PRO A 275 22.83 -14.93 -1.11
CA PRO A 275 22.50 -15.38 -2.47
C PRO A 275 22.69 -16.89 -2.71
N TRP A 276 23.53 -17.57 -1.91
CA TRP A 276 23.71 -19.01 -1.99
C TRP A 276 22.45 -19.81 -1.64
N LEU A 277 21.42 -19.21 -1.03
CA LEU A 277 20.12 -19.84 -0.81
C LEU A 277 19.31 -20.04 -2.10
N ALA A 278 19.65 -19.33 -3.18
CA ALA A 278 19.07 -19.57 -4.50
C ALA A 278 19.78 -20.68 -5.28
N ASN A 279 20.77 -21.36 -4.68
CA ASN A 279 21.46 -22.49 -5.30
C ASN A 279 20.63 -23.78 -5.14
N ASP A 280 20.41 -24.50 -6.24
CA ASP A 280 19.66 -25.76 -6.27
C ASP A 280 20.22 -26.85 -5.33
N ALA A 281 21.48 -26.75 -4.91
CA ALA A 281 22.09 -27.65 -3.92
C ALA A 281 21.55 -27.46 -2.49
N VAL A 282 20.84 -26.35 -2.22
CA VAL A 282 20.24 -26.05 -0.91
C VAL A 282 18.74 -26.18 -1.03
N HIS A 283 18.17 -27.15 -0.30
CA HIS A 283 16.73 -27.25 -0.17
C HIS A 283 16.22 -26.15 0.77
N VAL A 284 15.29 -25.32 0.33
CA VAL A 284 14.76 -24.20 1.12
C VAL A 284 13.31 -24.45 1.49
N VAL A 285 13.02 -24.34 2.79
CA VAL A 285 11.67 -24.48 3.34
C VAL A 285 11.27 -23.18 4.01
N TYR A 286 10.05 -22.72 3.75
CA TYR A 286 9.44 -21.53 4.34
C TYR A 286 8.28 -21.92 5.25
N TRP A 287 8.27 -21.37 6.46
CA TRP A 287 7.16 -21.50 7.42
C TRP A 287 6.79 -20.14 8.01
N GLY A 288 5.63 -19.62 7.61
CA GLY A 288 5.06 -18.38 8.11
C GLY A 288 3.63 -18.57 8.63
N ASP A 289 2.95 -17.46 8.86
CA ASP A 289 1.54 -17.44 9.24
C ASP A 289 0.65 -17.95 8.09
N ILE A 290 -0.44 -18.65 8.41
CA ILE A 290 -1.49 -18.97 7.43
C ILE A 290 -2.45 -17.77 7.36
N ASP A 291 -2.04 -16.75 6.61
CA ASP A 291 -2.85 -15.59 6.26
C ASP A 291 -2.45 -15.01 4.89
N ALA A 292 -3.17 -13.98 4.44
CA ALA A 292 -2.89 -13.33 3.15
C ALA A 292 -1.45 -12.77 3.07
N ALA A 293 -0.90 -12.21 4.16
CA ALA A 293 0.43 -11.64 4.17
C ALA A 293 1.52 -12.72 4.11
N GLY A 294 1.37 -13.83 4.83
CA GLY A 294 2.29 -14.97 4.83
C GLY A 294 2.47 -15.57 3.43
N PHE A 295 1.38 -15.74 2.69
CA PHE A 295 1.45 -16.19 1.28
C PHE A 295 2.06 -15.15 0.34
N GLU A 296 1.81 -13.86 0.56
CA GLU A 296 2.46 -12.80 -0.22
C GLU A 296 3.97 -12.73 0.04
N ILE A 297 4.39 -12.99 1.27
CA ILE A 297 5.80 -13.10 1.67
C ILE A 297 6.46 -14.31 0.98
N LEU A 298 5.83 -15.49 1.01
CA LEU A 298 6.27 -16.68 0.29
C LEU A 298 6.43 -16.44 -1.21
N SER A 299 5.42 -15.82 -1.83
CA SER A 299 5.44 -15.43 -3.24
C SER A 299 6.60 -14.47 -3.55
N GLY A 300 6.84 -13.48 -2.68
CA GLY A 300 7.97 -12.54 -2.82
C GLY A 300 9.34 -13.22 -2.74
N LEU A 301 9.49 -14.18 -1.82
CA LEU A 301 10.70 -14.99 -1.69
C LEU A 301 10.96 -15.81 -2.97
N ARG A 302 9.94 -16.46 -3.53
CA ARG A 302 10.07 -17.19 -4.80
C ARG A 302 10.35 -16.28 -5.98
N ALA A 303 9.70 -15.12 -6.04
CA ALA A 303 9.93 -14.11 -7.08
C ALA A 303 11.39 -13.60 -7.10
N SER A 304 12.09 -13.69 -5.96
CA SER A 304 13.49 -13.30 -5.84
C SER A 304 14.49 -14.34 -6.37
N GLY A 305 14.01 -15.50 -6.81
CA GLY A 305 14.85 -16.59 -7.34
C GLY A 305 15.19 -17.68 -6.33
N VAL A 306 14.69 -17.60 -5.08
CA VAL A 306 14.84 -18.67 -4.09
C VAL A 306 13.74 -19.71 -4.33
N ALA A 307 14.10 -20.88 -4.83
CA ALA A 307 13.19 -22.01 -4.93
C ALA A 307 12.91 -22.57 -3.53
N CYS A 308 11.75 -22.23 -2.97
CA CYS A 308 11.35 -22.68 -1.63
C CYS A 308 9.98 -23.36 -1.58
N GLU A 309 9.87 -24.35 -0.71
CA GLU A 309 8.65 -25.09 -0.41
C GLU A 309 8.00 -24.52 0.86
N SER A 310 6.69 -24.33 0.85
CA SER A 310 5.97 -23.98 2.08
C SER A 310 5.73 -25.24 2.92
N ILE A 311 5.87 -25.15 4.23
CA ILE A 311 5.52 -26.23 5.16
C ILE A 311 4.54 -25.71 6.20
N LEU A 312 3.56 -26.55 6.59
CA LEU A 312 2.51 -26.20 7.54
C LEU A 312 1.71 -24.94 7.12
N MET A 313 1.55 -24.75 5.81
CA MET A 313 0.80 -23.65 5.20
C MET A 313 -0.20 -24.16 4.14
N ASP A 314 -0.70 -25.36 4.33
CA ASP A 314 -1.67 -25.99 3.43
C ASP A 314 -3.08 -26.04 4.05
N ARG A 315 -4.06 -26.46 3.25
CA ARG A 315 -5.47 -26.52 3.68
C ARG A 315 -5.71 -27.53 4.80
N MET A 316 -4.97 -28.63 4.84
CA MET A 316 -5.10 -29.61 5.92
C MET A 316 -4.60 -29.01 7.24
N THR A 317 -3.44 -28.35 7.20
CA THR A 317 -2.89 -27.63 8.34
C THR A 317 -3.85 -26.52 8.80
N TYR A 318 -4.42 -25.74 7.87
CA TYR A 318 -5.45 -24.74 8.21
C TYR A 318 -6.61 -25.39 8.96
N ALA A 319 -7.18 -26.48 8.45
CA ALA A 319 -8.34 -27.14 9.05
C ALA A 319 -8.04 -27.71 10.45
N GLU A 320 -6.84 -28.23 10.68
CA GLU A 320 -6.43 -28.78 11.98
C GLU A 320 -6.28 -27.69 13.05
N TYR A 321 -5.73 -26.53 12.66
CA TYR A 321 -5.38 -25.45 13.58
C TYR A 321 -6.36 -24.26 13.56
N GLU A 322 -7.44 -24.33 12.78
CA GLU A 322 -8.48 -23.29 12.63
C GLU A 322 -8.96 -22.76 13.98
N ARG A 323 -9.18 -23.65 14.95
CA ARG A 323 -9.65 -23.29 16.31
C ARG A 323 -8.71 -22.37 17.09
N PHE A 324 -7.45 -22.23 16.65
CA PHE A 324 -6.45 -21.35 17.25
C PHE A 324 -6.21 -20.07 16.44
N GLY A 325 -6.90 -19.90 15.31
CA GLY A 325 -6.81 -18.69 14.50
C GLY A 325 -7.60 -17.51 15.09
N THR A 326 -7.46 -16.36 14.46
CA THR A 326 -8.03 -15.08 14.93
C THR A 326 -8.64 -14.28 13.79
N THR A 327 -9.73 -13.57 14.09
CA THR A 327 -10.33 -12.55 13.22
C THR A 327 -9.84 -11.14 13.52
N ARG A 328 -8.95 -10.99 14.53
CA ARG A 328 -8.50 -9.69 15.03
C ARG A 328 -6.99 -9.53 14.94
N ASP A 329 -6.57 -8.29 14.68
CA ASP A 329 -5.18 -7.85 14.76
C ASP A 329 -4.72 -7.58 16.21
N ALA A 330 -3.46 -7.21 16.39
CA ALA A 330 -2.88 -6.91 17.71
C ALA A 330 -3.52 -5.69 18.42
N MET A 331 -4.22 -4.83 17.68
CA MET A 331 -4.99 -3.69 18.20
C MET A 331 -6.49 -4.03 18.37
N SER A 332 -6.85 -5.31 18.25
CA SER A 332 -8.22 -5.82 18.33
C SER A 332 -9.16 -5.34 17.21
N HIS A 333 -8.65 -4.75 16.13
CA HIS A 333 -9.44 -4.46 14.94
C HIS A 333 -9.70 -5.73 14.14
N GLU A 334 -10.82 -5.79 13.41
CA GLU A 334 -11.09 -6.89 12.48
C GLU A 334 -10.07 -6.91 11.33
N ILE A 335 -9.52 -8.09 11.07
CA ILE A 335 -8.64 -8.33 9.92
C ILE A 335 -9.48 -8.17 8.66
N ARG A 336 -9.10 -7.23 7.81
CA ARG A 336 -9.87 -6.88 6.61
C ARG A 336 -9.68 -7.92 5.53
N CYS A 337 -10.79 -8.46 5.06
CA CYS A 337 -10.88 -9.15 3.78
C CYS A 337 -10.73 -8.15 2.62
N GLY A 338 -10.27 -8.60 1.47
CA GLY A 338 -10.01 -7.76 0.31
C GLY A 338 -9.84 -8.57 -0.97
N GLU A 339 -9.65 -7.85 -2.08
CA GLU A 339 -9.45 -8.48 -3.39
C GLU A 339 -8.11 -9.25 -3.42
N PRO A 340 -8.13 -10.56 -3.75
CA PRO A 340 -6.93 -11.36 -3.90
C PRO A 340 -6.02 -10.80 -5.00
N LYS A 341 -4.70 -10.76 -4.74
CA LYS A 341 -3.72 -10.36 -5.77
C LYS A 341 -3.54 -11.46 -6.81
N HIS A 342 -3.40 -11.07 -8.06
CA HIS A 342 -3.11 -11.98 -9.17
C HIS A 342 -1.61 -12.03 -9.48
N GLY A 343 -1.16 -13.11 -10.11
CA GLY A 343 0.24 -13.26 -10.55
C GLY A 343 1.23 -13.54 -9.42
N LEU A 344 0.76 -14.08 -8.29
CA LEU A 344 1.62 -14.54 -7.21
C LEU A 344 2.34 -15.84 -7.60
N HIS A 345 3.58 -16.01 -7.14
CA HIS A 345 4.41 -17.21 -7.34
C HIS A 345 4.02 -18.32 -6.34
N LEU A 346 2.73 -18.68 -6.33
CA LEU A 346 2.16 -19.71 -5.47
C LEU A 346 1.76 -20.94 -6.31
N SER A 347 1.75 -22.12 -5.69
CA SER A 347 1.12 -23.30 -6.28
C SER A 347 -0.39 -23.09 -6.40
N SER A 348 -1.06 -23.95 -7.18
CA SER A 348 -2.52 -23.91 -7.32
C SER A 348 -3.23 -24.10 -5.97
N GLU A 349 -2.69 -24.96 -5.11
CA GLU A 349 -3.22 -25.29 -3.79
C GLU A 349 -3.03 -24.13 -2.81
N GLU A 350 -1.83 -23.54 -2.78
CA GLU A 350 -1.50 -22.38 -1.96
C GLU A 350 -2.34 -21.16 -2.38
N TYR A 351 -2.45 -20.88 -3.69
CA TYR A 351 -3.24 -19.77 -4.19
C TYR A 351 -4.74 -19.93 -3.88
N SER A 352 -5.25 -21.16 -3.93
CA SER A 352 -6.63 -21.48 -3.55
C SER A 352 -6.89 -21.12 -2.08
N LEU A 353 -5.99 -21.52 -1.17
CA LEU A 353 -6.10 -21.15 0.25
C LEU A 353 -5.94 -19.64 0.47
N TYR A 354 -4.95 -19.01 -0.17
CA TYR A 354 -4.75 -17.55 -0.14
C TYR A 354 -6.01 -16.77 -0.55
N ARG A 355 -6.65 -17.18 -1.66
CA ARG A 355 -7.87 -16.53 -2.16
C ARG A 355 -8.98 -16.59 -1.12
N ASP A 356 -9.22 -17.74 -0.52
CA ASP A 356 -10.30 -17.93 0.44
C ASP A 356 -10.05 -17.16 1.75
N LEU A 357 -8.77 -16.99 2.15
CA LEU A 357 -8.36 -16.11 3.25
C LEU A 357 -8.64 -14.63 2.92
N CYS A 358 -8.40 -14.21 1.68
CA CYS A 358 -8.67 -12.84 1.22
C CYS A 358 -10.16 -12.53 1.12
N THR A 359 -10.98 -13.45 0.61
CA THR A 359 -12.42 -13.22 0.36
C THR A 359 -13.30 -13.41 1.60
N GLY A 360 -12.73 -13.91 2.71
CA GLY A 360 -13.47 -14.17 3.95
C GLY A 360 -14.34 -15.43 3.87
N GLU A 361 -13.99 -16.37 3.00
CA GLU A 361 -14.66 -17.67 2.87
C GLU A 361 -14.30 -18.63 4.02
N LEU A 362 -13.21 -18.33 4.73
CA LEU A 362 -12.73 -19.08 5.87
C LEU A 362 -13.15 -18.45 7.20
N ALA A 363 -13.38 -19.28 8.22
CA ALA A 363 -13.88 -18.81 9.52
C ALA A 363 -12.92 -17.85 10.23
N VAL A 364 -11.61 -18.06 10.05
CA VAL A 364 -10.56 -17.18 10.57
C VAL A 364 -9.63 -16.78 9.43
N PRO A 365 -9.36 -15.48 9.24
CA PRO A 365 -8.48 -14.99 8.18
C PRO A 365 -6.98 -15.18 8.49
N ARG A 366 -6.64 -15.64 9.70
CA ARG A 366 -5.26 -15.81 10.14
C ARG A 366 -5.10 -16.91 11.17
N ILE A 367 -4.13 -17.79 10.94
CA ILE A 367 -3.55 -18.67 11.96
C ILE A 367 -2.07 -18.28 12.10
N GLU A 368 -1.70 -17.79 13.28
CA GLU A 368 -0.33 -17.36 13.60
C GLU A 368 0.60 -18.60 13.69
N GLN A 369 1.80 -18.51 13.14
CA GLN A 369 2.81 -19.58 13.10
C GLN A 369 3.02 -20.25 14.46
N GLU A 370 3.06 -19.46 15.53
CA GLU A 370 3.28 -19.92 16.91
C GLU A 370 2.15 -20.80 17.46
N ARG A 371 0.98 -20.81 16.81
CA ARG A 371 -0.15 -21.66 17.20
C ARG A 371 -0.03 -23.09 16.70
N ILE A 372 0.85 -23.33 15.72
CA ILE A 372 1.16 -24.65 15.21
C ILE A 372 2.39 -25.17 15.98
N PRO A 373 2.31 -26.30 16.69
CA PRO A 373 3.42 -26.82 17.48
C PRO A 373 4.69 -27.03 16.66
N ILE A 374 5.81 -26.47 17.13
CA ILE A 374 7.13 -26.67 16.50
C ILE A 374 7.53 -28.14 16.38
N ALA A 375 7.04 -29.00 17.28
CA ALA A 375 7.26 -30.45 17.21
C ALA A 375 6.72 -31.05 15.90
N GLU A 376 5.62 -30.52 15.35
CA GLU A 376 5.06 -30.99 14.10
C GLU A 376 5.96 -30.63 12.91
N PHE A 377 6.49 -29.40 12.90
CA PHE A 377 7.51 -29.01 11.93
C PHE A 377 8.73 -29.95 12.01
N MET A 378 9.26 -30.18 13.21
CA MET A 378 10.45 -31.02 13.41
C MET A 378 10.22 -32.46 12.94
N ARG A 379 9.00 -32.98 13.14
CA ARG A 379 8.58 -34.30 12.65
C ARG A 379 8.60 -34.37 11.12
N LEU A 380 8.00 -33.40 10.44
CA LEU A 380 7.92 -33.36 8.97
C LEU A 380 9.31 -33.25 8.32
N ILE A 381 10.17 -32.36 8.82
CA ILE A 381 11.53 -32.22 8.28
C ILE A 381 12.37 -33.48 8.53
N SER A 382 12.23 -34.12 9.69
CA SER A 382 12.98 -35.35 9.98
C SER A 382 12.54 -36.52 9.09
N ALA A 383 11.23 -36.62 8.81
CA ALA A 383 10.67 -37.65 7.93
C ALA A 383 11.17 -37.51 6.49
N GLY A 384 11.11 -36.29 5.92
CA GLY A 384 11.54 -36.05 4.54
C GLY A 384 13.03 -36.34 4.28
N ARG A 385 13.88 -36.31 5.31
CA ARG A 385 15.31 -36.66 5.18
C ARG A 385 15.60 -38.16 5.30
N SER A 386 14.70 -38.91 5.93
CA SER A 386 14.87 -40.36 6.08
C SER A 386 14.63 -41.05 4.73
N ASP A 387 13.61 -40.62 3.98
CA ASP A 387 13.24 -41.17 2.67
C ASP A 387 14.29 -40.91 1.57
N GLY A 388 15.11 -39.86 1.70
CA GLY A 388 16.22 -39.58 0.76
C GLY A 388 17.52 -40.35 1.03
N SER A 389 17.64 -41.00 2.19
CA SER A 389 18.90 -41.65 2.62
C SER A 389 18.97 -43.16 2.33
N ASP A 390 17.83 -43.81 2.05
CA ASP A 390 17.80 -45.25 1.72
C ASP A 390 18.19 -45.57 0.26
N GLY A 391 18.32 -44.56 -0.62
CA GLY A 391 18.77 -44.74 -2.00
C GLY A 391 20.28 -44.91 -2.19
N ALA A 392 21.10 -44.72 -1.14
CA ALA A 392 22.57 -44.70 -1.24
C ALA A 392 23.30 -45.84 -0.51
N ARG A 393 22.57 -46.89 -0.08
CA ARG A 393 23.14 -48.07 0.59
C ARG A 393 22.74 -49.39 -0.07
N ALA A 394 23.01 -49.52 -1.37
CA ALA A 394 22.99 -50.82 -2.03
C ALA A 394 23.97 -50.84 -3.21
N ASP A 395 25.27 -50.72 -2.94
CA ASP A 395 26.30 -51.23 -3.86
C ASP A 395 27.61 -51.39 -3.10
N GLN A 396 27.69 -52.43 -2.28
CA GLN A 396 28.96 -53.08 -2.00
C GLN A 396 28.74 -54.51 -1.51
N CYS A 397 29.42 -55.42 -2.22
CA CYS A 397 29.73 -56.79 -1.84
C CYS A 397 28.71 -57.87 -2.26
N HIS A 398 29.00 -58.55 -3.38
CA HIS A 398 29.27 -60.00 -3.41
C HIS A 398 29.63 -60.46 -4.84
N SER A 399 30.93 -60.54 -5.14
CA SER A 399 31.45 -61.31 -6.28
C SER A 399 32.08 -62.60 -5.76
N GLN A 400 31.33 -63.70 -5.73
CA GLN A 400 31.88 -65.06 -5.68
C GLN A 400 31.78 -65.67 -7.07
N SER A 401 32.94 -65.94 -7.68
CA SER A 401 33.04 -66.70 -8.94
C SER A 401 32.70 -68.18 -8.73
N PRO A 402 32.05 -68.84 -9.69
CA PRO A 402 31.77 -70.26 -9.63
C PRO A 402 32.96 -71.10 -10.12
N ARG A 403 33.20 -72.22 -9.42
CA ARG A 403 34.11 -73.30 -9.81
C ARG A 403 33.67 -73.93 -11.14
N THR A 404 34.62 -74.50 -11.87
CA THR A 404 34.38 -75.68 -12.71
C THR A 404 35.61 -76.61 -12.71
N PRO A 405 35.40 -77.92 -12.94
CA PRO A 405 36.34 -78.96 -12.56
C PRO A 405 37.14 -79.54 -13.73
N LYS A 406 38.39 -79.92 -13.47
CA LYS A 406 38.98 -81.25 -13.76
C LYS A 406 40.39 -81.31 -13.18
#